data_AF-A0A1D9MMJ1-F1
#
_entry.id   AF-A0A1D9MMJ1-F1
#
_cell.length_a   1.000
_cell.length_b   1.000
_cell.length_c   1.000
_cell.angle_alpha   90.00
_cell.angle_beta   90.00
_cell.angle_gamma   90.00
#
_symmetry.space_group_name_H-M   'P 1'
#
loop_
_entity.id
_entity.type
_entity.pdbx_description
1 polymer ?
#
loop_
_entity_poly.entity_id
_entity_poly.type
_entity_poly.pdbx_seq_one_letter_code
_entity_poly.pdbx_strand_id
1 'polypeptide(L)'
;MAQLESTRPVLLVDGPSGSGKTTLATFLAKQLPLALPQWADLQLVSLDSFYPGWQGLAAASTMLAEDVLATQNPGFTSWDWEANRPGTWVSISPTRPLLVEGCGALTRQSRPLADYALWVELPETIRKERALTRDGDTFAPHWQEWLAQEQAHWQQNRPWELADLSLPLNDVSSGCPAR
;
A
#
# COMPACT_ATOMS: atom_id res chain seq x y z
N MET A 1 -12.62 -12.82 -27.52
CA MET A 1 -13.51 -12.58 -26.35
C MET A 1 -13.08 -11.27 -25.73
N ALA A 2 -13.81 -10.19 -25.99
CA ALA A 2 -13.40 -8.84 -25.57
C ALA A 2 -13.17 -8.81 -24.04
N GLN A 3 -11.97 -8.40 -23.64
CA GLN A 3 -11.66 -8.05 -22.25
C GLN A 3 -12.60 -6.93 -21.84
N LEU A 4 -13.49 -7.19 -20.89
CA LEU A 4 -14.17 -6.12 -20.18
C LEU A 4 -13.09 -5.39 -19.38
N GLU A 5 -12.72 -4.19 -19.83
CA GLU A 5 -11.86 -3.31 -19.05
C GLU A 5 -12.53 -3.10 -17.68
N SER A 6 -11.76 -3.28 -16.60
CA SER A 6 -12.29 -3.02 -15.26
C SER A 6 -12.62 -1.54 -15.18
N THR A 7 -13.89 -1.22 -14.97
CA THR A 7 -14.41 0.15 -14.90
C THR A 7 -14.39 0.74 -13.50
N ARG A 8 -13.76 0.06 -12.52
CA ARG A 8 -13.69 0.55 -11.14
C ARG A 8 -12.55 1.56 -11.00
N PRO A 9 -12.75 2.66 -10.25
CA PRO A 9 -11.65 3.52 -9.84
C PRO A 9 -10.64 2.75 -8.97
N VAL A 10 -9.35 2.88 -9.29
CA VAL A 10 -8.24 2.29 -8.55
C VAL A 10 -7.25 3.38 -8.12
N LEU A 11 -6.95 3.43 -6.82
CA LEU A 11 -5.93 4.29 -6.23
C LEU A 11 -4.88 3.44 -5.52
N LEU A 12 -3.61 3.63 -5.90
CA LEU A 12 -2.47 3.03 -5.24
C LEU A 12 -1.76 4.06 -4.36
N VAL A 13 -1.41 3.66 -3.13
CA VAL A 13 -0.65 4.49 -2.18
C VAL A 13 0.59 3.72 -1.73
N ASP A 14 1.75 4.09 -2.28
CA ASP A 14 3.04 3.51 -1.89
C ASP A 14 3.81 4.49 -1.00
N GLY A 15 4.76 3.95 -0.25
CA GLY A 15 5.67 4.68 0.61
C GLY A 15 6.43 3.73 1.52
N PRO A 16 7.62 4.13 2.00
CA PRO A 16 8.37 3.34 2.97
C PRO A 16 7.55 2.99 4.22
N SER A 17 7.95 1.94 4.91
CA SER A 17 7.51 1.66 6.28
C SER A 17 7.79 2.87 7.18
N GLY A 18 6.80 3.20 8.01
CA GLY A 18 6.81 4.39 8.87
C GLY A 18 6.47 5.73 8.18
N SER A 19 6.18 5.77 6.88
CA SER A 19 5.92 7.04 6.17
C SER A 19 4.58 7.70 6.52
N GLY A 20 3.61 6.94 7.03
CA GLY A 20 2.24 7.42 7.30
C GLY A 20 1.22 7.08 6.20
N LYS A 21 1.61 6.31 5.17
CA LYS A 21 0.70 5.85 4.10
C LYS A 21 -0.58 5.19 4.61
N THR A 22 -0.52 4.31 5.61
CA THR A 22 -1.70 3.64 6.17
C THR A 22 -2.67 4.63 6.81
N THR A 23 -2.15 5.66 7.49
CA THR A 23 -2.97 6.75 8.06
C THR A 23 -3.65 7.56 6.95
N LEU A 24 -2.90 7.93 5.91
CA LEU A 24 -3.45 8.64 4.75
C LEU A 24 -4.52 7.79 4.03
N ALA A 25 -4.24 6.53 3.74
CA ALA A 25 -5.15 5.60 3.08
C ALA A 25 -6.46 5.42 3.88
N THR A 26 -6.35 5.28 5.20
CA THR A 26 -7.52 5.20 6.10
C THR A 26 -8.34 6.49 6.08
N PHE A 27 -7.68 7.64 6.03
CA PHE A 27 -8.36 8.93 5.91
C PHE A 27 -9.08 9.05 4.56
N LEU A 28 -8.39 8.77 3.46
CA LEU A 28 -8.96 8.79 2.10
C LEU A 28 -10.14 7.82 1.97
N ALA A 29 -10.04 6.63 2.56
CA ALA A 29 -11.11 5.64 2.56
C ALA A 29 -12.41 6.15 3.22
N LYS A 30 -12.30 7.09 4.17
CA LYS A 30 -13.45 7.73 4.82
C LYS A 30 -13.94 8.97 4.07
N GLN A 31 -13.05 9.74 3.46
CA GLN A 31 -13.39 11.03 2.83
C GLN A 31 -13.85 10.90 1.37
N LEU A 32 -13.21 10.04 0.57
CA LEU A 32 -13.55 9.90 -0.85
C LEU A 32 -15.02 9.52 -1.09
N PRO A 33 -15.63 8.56 -0.35
CA PRO A 33 -17.04 8.23 -0.54
C PRO A 33 -18.01 9.40 -0.24
N LEU A 34 -17.60 10.36 0.60
CA LEU A 34 -18.40 11.54 0.93
C LEU A 34 -18.25 12.65 -0.12
N ALA A 35 -17.07 12.76 -0.72
CA ALA A 35 -16.75 13.81 -1.67
C ALA A 35 -17.13 13.44 -3.12
N LEU A 36 -17.07 12.16 -3.47
CA LEU A 36 -17.14 11.69 -4.86
C LEU A 36 -18.03 10.44 -4.97
N PRO A 37 -19.19 10.49 -5.65
CA PRO A 37 -20.10 9.36 -5.78
C PRO A 37 -19.47 8.11 -6.41
N GLN A 38 -18.51 8.26 -7.33
CA GLN A 38 -17.83 7.14 -7.96
C GLN A 38 -16.91 6.38 -7.00
N TRP A 39 -16.58 6.94 -5.84
CA TRP A 39 -15.83 6.29 -4.77
C TRP A 39 -16.75 5.72 -3.67
N ALA A 40 -18.07 5.68 -3.89
CA ALA A 40 -19.00 5.04 -2.99
C ALA A 40 -18.66 3.55 -2.81
N ASP A 41 -18.80 3.05 -1.58
CA ASP A 41 -18.53 1.65 -1.21
C ASP A 41 -17.09 1.18 -1.53
N LEU A 42 -16.12 2.10 -1.46
CA LEU A 42 -14.69 1.85 -1.60
C LEU A 42 -14.20 0.69 -0.74
N GLN A 43 -13.38 -0.18 -1.33
CA GLN A 43 -12.63 -1.23 -0.66
C GLN A 43 -11.22 -0.75 -0.35
N LEU A 44 -10.77 -0.90 0.89
CA LEU A 44 -9.39 -0.62 1.30
C LEU A 44 -8.64 -1.94 1.49
N VAL A 45 -7.51 -2.10 0.80
CA VAL A 45 -6.65 -3.28 0.88
C VAL A 45 -5.24 -2.86 1.27
N SER A 46 -4.65 -3.52 2.26
CA SER A 46 -3.26 -3.31 2.66
C SER A 46 -2.40 -4.47 2.18
N LEU A 47 -1.22 -4.19 1.60
CA LEU A 47 -0.27 -5.26 1.24
C LEU A 47 0.19 -6.05 2.47
N ASP A 48 0.13 -5.45 3.66
CA ASP A 48 0.44 -6.12 4.94
C ASP A 48 -0.45 -7.36 5.19
N SER A 49 -1.65 -7.37 4.59
CA SER A 49 -2.57 -8.51 4.67
C SER A 49 -2.10 -9.74 3.89
N PHE A 50 -1.12 -9.61 2.99
CA PHE A 50 -0.69 -10.69 2.10
C PHE A 50 0.79 -10.67 1.71
N TYR A 51 1.67 -9.98 2.44
CA TYR A 51 3.11 -10.26 2.32
C TYR A 51 3.38 -11.69 2.76
N PRO A 52 4.01 -12.54 1.93
CA PRO A 52 4.41 -13.87 2.36
C PRO A 52 5.64 -13.80 3.27
N GLY A 53 5.39 -13.41 4.52
CA GLY A 53 6.38 -13.23 5.57
C GLY A 53 7.25 -11.99 5.36
N TRP A 54 8.30 -11.90 6.18
CA TRP A 54 9.20 -10.74 6.19
C TRP A 54 9.99 -10.54 4.90
N GLN A 55 10.12 -11.57 4.05
CA GLN A 55 10.79 -11.53 2.74
C GLN A 55 9.80 -11.34 1.58
N GLY A 56 8.56 -11.00 1.90
CA GLY A 56 7.44 -11.08 0.97
C GLY A 56 7.25 -9.90 0.04
N LEU A 57 8.05 -8.82 0.13
CA LEU A 57 7.74 -7.55 -0.55
C LEU A 57 7.54 -7.73 -2.06
N ALA A 58 8.53 -8.32 -2.75
CA ALA A 58 8.46 -8.50 -4.20
C ALA A 58 7.33 -9.46 -4.63
N ALA A 59 7.06 -10.49 -3.81
CA ALA A 59 5.99 -11.44 -4.07
C ALA A 59 4.61 -10.75 -3.94
N ALA A 60 4.40 -9.93 -2.92
CA ALA A 60 3.17 -9.16 -2.75
C ALA A 60 2.98 -8.12 -3.85
N SER A 61 4.04 -7.44 -4.31
CA SER A 61 3.96 -6.55 -5.47
C SER A 61 3.51 -7.28 -6.74
N THR A 62 3.94 -8.53 -6.90
CA THR A 62 3.54 -9.37 -8.04
C THR A 62 2.07 -9.79 -7.91
N MET A 63 1.67 -10.32 -6.74
CA MET A 63 0.27 -10.68 -6.43
C MET A 63 -0.68 -9.48 -6.56
N LEU A 64 -0.22 -8.27 -6.22
CA LEU A 64 -1.00 -7.06 -6.41
C LEU A 64 -1.38 -6.87 -7.89
N ALA A 65 -0.39 -6.93 -8.78
CA ALA A 65 -0.62 -6.71 -10.20
C ALA A 65 -1.37 -7.87 -10.87
N GLU A 66 -1.07 -9.10 -10.48
CA GLU A 66 -1.60 -10.32 -11.12
C GLU A 66 -2.96 -10.75 -10.59
N ASP A 67 -3.22 -10.61 -9.29
CA ASP A 67 -4.42 -11.16 -8.62
C ASP A 67 -5.36 -10.06 -8.08
N VAL A 68 -4.82 -9.09 -7.32
CA VAL A 68 -5.65 -8.07 -6.65
C VAL A 68 -6.26 -7.09 -7.66
N LEU A 69 -5.47 -6.68 -8.66
CA LEU A 69 -5.88 -5.78 -9.73
C LEU A 69 -6.45 -6.51 -10.95
N ALA A 70 -6.57 -7.84 -10.89
CA ALA A 70 -7.18 -8.64 -11.94
C ALA A 70 -8.63 -8.24 -12.21
N THR A 71 -9.08 -8.40 -13.46
CA THR A 71 -10.49 -8.16 -13.82
C THR A 71 -11.38 -9.37 -13.52
N GLN A 72 -10.79 -10.57 -13.46
CA GLN A 72 -11.51 -11.82 -13.20
C GLN A 72 -11.12 -12.37 -11.82
N ASN A 73 -12.13 -12.57 -10.97
CA ASN A 73 -11.97 -13.09 -9.61
C ASN A 73 -10.85 -12.40 -8.81
N PRO A 74 -10.84 -11.05 -8.69
CA PRO A 74 -9.78 -10.39 -7.95
C PRO A 74 -9.80 -10.76 -6.47
N GLY A 75 -8.62 -10.85 -5.89
CA GLY A 75 -8.44 -11.22 -4.49
C GLY A 75 -6.99 -11.51 -4.18
N PHE A 76 -6.75 -12.07 -3.00
CA PHE A 76 -5.43 -12.48 -2.56
C PHE A 76 -5.53 -13.60 -1.53
N THR A 77 -4.50 -14.42 -1.41
CA THR A 77 -4.33 -15.30 -0.25
C THR A 77 -3.73 -14.46 0.89
N SER A 78 -4.45 -14.37 2.00
CA SER A 78 -3.96 -13.64 3.19
C SER A 78 -2.69 -14.28 3.77
N TRP A 79 -1.94 -13.54 4.56
CA TRP A 79 -0.82 -14.08 5.34
C TRP A 79 -1.16 -14.12 6.83
N ASP A 80 -0.97 -15.29 7.44
CA ASP A 80 -1.04 -15.48 8.88
C ASP A 80 0.35 -15.21 9.47
N TRP A 81 0.54 -14.01 10.02
CA TRP A 81 1.79 -13.57 10.62
C TRP A 81 2.15 -14.33 11.90
N GLU A 82 1.16 -14.81 12.66
CA GLU A 82 1.40 -15.57 13.89
C GLU A 82 1.90 -16.98 13.58
N ALA A 83 1.28 -17.65 12.60
CA ALA A 83 1.67 -18.99 12.18
C ALA A 83 2.72 -19.01 11.04
N ASN A 84 3.12 -17.84 10.55
CA ASN A 84 4.07 -17.62 9.45
C ASN A 84 3.75 -18.49 8.21
N ARG A 85 2.51 -18.44 7.72
CA ARG A 85 2.03 -19.26 6.59
C ARG A 85 0.91 -18.58 5.79
N PRO A 86 0.60 -19.05 4.57
CA PRO A 86 -0.59 -18.62 3.86
C PRO A 86 -1.88 -18.91 4.65
N GLY A 87 -2.76 -17.93 4.69
CA GLY A 87 -4.10 -17.99 5.26
C GLY A 87 -5.15 -18.35 4.20
N THR A 88 -6.34 -17.77 4.32
CA THR A 88 -7.45 -17.99 3.40
C THR A 88 -7.45 -17.01 2.24
N TRP A 89 -8.13 -17.40 1.15
CA TRP A 89 -8.44 -16.49 0.05
C TRP A 89 -9.44 -15.41 0.48
N VAL A 90 -9.13 -14.16 0.15
CA VAL A 90 -9.96 -12.98 0.38
C VAL A 90 -10.36 -12.42 -0.98
N SER A 91 -11.65 -12.53 -1.32
CA SER A 91 -12.18 -11.98 -2.56
C SER A 91 -12.37 -10.47 -2.49
N ILE A 92 -12.09 -9.79 -3.58
CA ILE A 92 -12.33 -8.36 -3.79
C ILE A 92 -13.44 -8.23 -4.83
N SER A 93 -14.32 -7.25 -4.67
CA SER A 93 -15.32 -6.95 -5.69
C SER A 93 -14.66 -6.34 -6.93
N PRO A 94 -14.88 -6.90 -8.14
CA PRO A 94 -14.32 -6.37 -9.39
C PRO A 94 -14.98 -5.06 -9.85
N THR A 95 -16.11 -4.66 -9.27
CA THR A 95 -16.91 -3.50 -9.70
C THR A 95 -16.88 -2.33 -8.74
N ARG A 96 -16.48 -2.56 -7.48
CA ARG A 96 -16.39 -1.51 -6.46
C ARG A 96 -15.02 -0.83 -6.51
N PRO A 97 -14.93 0.48 -6.24
CA PRO A 97 -13.67 1.21 -6.18
C PRO A 97 -12.68 0.54 -5.22
N LEU A 98 -11.38 0.66 -5.52
CA LEU A 98 -10.31 0.02 -4.76
C LEU A 98 -9.21 1.03 -4.41
N LEU A 99 -8.87 1.11 -3.13
CA LEU A 99 -7.66 1.77 -2.64
C LEU A 99 -6.73 0.69 -2.10
N VAL A 100 -5.54 0.59 -2.66
CA VAL A 100 -4.49 -0.31 -2.15
C VAL A 100 -3.35 0.50 -1.56
N GLU A 101 -2.91 0.16 -0.35
CA GLU A 101 -1.77 0.80 0.30
C GLU A 101 -0.71 -0.23 0.72
N GLY A 102 0.57 0.13 0.59
CA GLY A 102 1.66 -0.74 1.01
C GLY A 102 2.99 -0.43 0.34
N CYS A 103 4.09 -0.87 0.94
CA CYS A 103 5.40 -0.74 0.31
C CYS A 103 5.49 -1.72 -0.86
N GLY A 104 5.77 -1.22 -2.05
CA GLY A 104 5.73 -2.06 -3.25
C GLY A 104 4.37 -2.09 -3.94
N ALA A 105 3.45 -1.19 -3.58
CA ALA A 105 2.21 -1.00 -4.31
C ALA A 105 2.42 -0.40 -5.71
N LEU A 106 3.48 0.40 -5.92
CA LEU A 106 3.80 1.04 -7.19
C LEU A 106 4.99 0.36 -7.87
N THR A 107 4.68 -0.46 -8.87
CA THR A 107 5.65 -1.07 -9.78
C THR A 107 5.32 -0.70 -11.22
N ARG A 108 6.24 -1.02 -12.13
CA ARG A 108 5.95 -0.90 -13.58
C ARG A 108 4.79 -1.79 -14.02
N GLN A 109 4.49 -2.89 -13.30
CA GLN A 109 3.35 -3.76 -13.58
C GLN A 109 2.04 -3.22 -13.01
N SER A 110 2.04 -2.71 -11.77
CA SER A 110 0.80 -2.26 -11.12
C SER A 110 0.38 -0.86 -11.57
N ARG A 111 1.31 0.04 -11.91
CA ARG A 111 0.98 1.43 -12.27
C ARG A 111 0.00 1.55 -13.44
N PRO A 112 0.14 0.81 -14.57
CA PRO A 112 -0.82 0.89 -15.68
C PRO A 112 -2.23 0.40 -15.33
N LEU A 113 -2.39 -0.32 -14.22
CA LEU A 113 -3.67 -0.89 -13.75
C LEU A 113 -4.39 0.05 -12.75
N ALA A 114 -3.85 1.25 -12.52
CA ALA A 114 -4.38 2.22 -11.57
C ALA A 114 -4.72 3.55 -12.25
N ASP A 115 -5.84 4.16 -11.84
CA ASP A 115 -6.23 5.50 -12.27
C ASP A 115 -5.39 6.57 -11.59
N TYR A 116 -5.08 6.35 -10.31
CA TYR A 116 -4.33 7.28 -9.48
C TYR A 116 -3.23 6.57 -8.68
N ALA A 117 -2.09 7.22 -8.56
CA ALA A 117 -0.93 6.73 -7.82
C ALA A 117 -0.34 7.82 -6.92
N LEU A 118 -0.19 7.51 -5.64
CA LEU A 118 0.41 8.40 -4.65
C LEU A 118 1.69 7.78 -4.09
N TRP A 119 2.72 8.60 -3.94
CA TRP A 119 3.92 8.28 -3.17
C TRP A 119 3.92 9.09 -1.88
N VAL A 120 4.03 8.43 -0.74
CA VAL A 120 4.07 9.06 0.59
C VAL A 120 5.46 8.90 1.18
N GLU A 121 6.14 10.02 1.39
CA GLU A 121 7.51 10.04 1.87
C GLU A 121 7.63 10.76 3.21
N LEU A 122 8.55 10.28 4.04
CA LEU A 122 8.96 10.90 5.30
C LEU A 122 10.46 10.60 5.48
N PRO A 123 11.26 11.53 6.05
CA PRO A 123 12.68 11.29 6.28
C PRO A 123 12.95 10.01 7.08
N GLU A 124 13.98 9.26 6.69
CA GLU A 124 14.29 7.93 7.24
C GLU A 124 14.46 7.94 8.76
N THR A 125 15.11 8.96 9.33
CA THR A 125 15.32 9.10 10.77
C THR A 125 13.98 9.06 11.53
N ILE A 126 13.00 9.80 11.03
CA ILE A 126 11.65 9.88 11.62
C ILE A 126 10.87 8.58 11.39
N ARG A 127 11.00 7.98 10.20
CA ARG A 127 10.32 6.71 9.87
C ARG A 127 10.78 5.57 10.76
N LYS A 128 12.08 5.46 11.01
CA LYS A 128 12.64 4.41 11.86
C LYS A 128 12.12 4.51 13.28
N GLU A 129 12.15 5.71 13.86
CA GLU A 129 11.59 5.96 15.20
C GLU A 129 10.10 5.58 15.26
N ARG A 130 9.31 6.01 14.28
CA ARG A 130 7.87 5.68 14.22
C ARG A 130 7.61 4.18 14.07
N ALA A 131 8.34 3.51 13.19
CA ALA A 131 8.13 2.08 12.94
C ALA A 131 8.51 1.24 14.17
N LEU A 132 9.61 1.57 14.84
CA LEU A 132 10.01 0.91 16.09
C LEU A 132 9.05 1.24 17.24
N THR A 133 8.52 2.46 17.33
CA THR A 133 7.54 2.82 18.37
C THR A 133 6.20 2.10 18.18
N ARG A 134 5.78 1.89 16.93
CA ARG A 134 4.49 1.27 16.60
C ARG A 134 4.52 -0.25 16.72
N ASP A 135 5.52 -0.88 16.10
CA ASP A 135 5.56 -2.34 15.88
C ASP A 135 6.61 -3.05 16.76
N GLY A 136 7.35 -2.27 17.56
CA GLY A 136 8.16 -2.74 18.69
C GLY A 136 9.02 -3.97 18.41
N ASP A 137 8.89 -4.96 19.30
CA ASP A 137 9.67 -6.19 19.32
C ASP A 137 9.40 -7.13 18.14
N THR A 138 8.26 -7.00 17.47
CA THR A 138 7.91 -7.85 16.31
C THR A 138 8.61 -7.37 15.04
N PHE A 139 8.78 -6.05 14.88
CA PHE A 139 9.43 -5.49 13.69
C PHE A 139 10.92 -5.24 13.87
N ALA A 140 11.39 -4.91 15.08
CA ALA A 140 12.79 -4.60 15.33
C ALA A 140 13.79 -5.68 14.84
N PRO A 141 13.54 -7.00 15.01
CA PRO A 141 14.44 -8.04 14.51
C PRO A 141 14.55 -8.07 12.97
N HIS A 142 13.48 -7.65 12.27
CA HIS A 142 13.36 -7.72 10.82
C HIS A 142 13.65 -6.39 10.11
N TRP A 143 13.94 -5.31 10.87
CA TRP A 143 14.14 -3.97 10.31
C TRP A 143 15.15 -3.94 9.16
N GLN A 144 16.32 -4.57 9.35
CA GLN A 144 17.38 -4.54 8.33
C GLN A 144 17.01 -5.33 7.08
N GLU A 145 16.37 -6.49 7.26
CA GLU A 145 15.88 -7.34 6.17
C GLU A 145 14.77 -6.64 5.36
N TRP A 146 13.86 -5.97 6.05
CA TRP A 146 12.80 -5.20 5.41
C TRP A 146 13.38 -3.99 4.65
N LEU A 147 14.26 -3.23 5.29
CA LEU A 147 14.90 -2.07 4.66
C LEU A 147 15.68 -2.47 3.38
N ALA A 148 16.34 -3.62 3.37
CA ALA A 148 17.02 -4.13 2.19
C ALA A 148 16.04 -4.41 1.03
N GLN A 149 14.86 -4.93 1.33
CA GLN A 149 13.82 -5.14 0.32
C GLN A 149 13.22 -3.83 -0.20
N GLU A 150 13.00 -2.84 0.69
CA GLU A 150 12.55 -1.51 0.26
C GLU A 150 13.55 -0.90 -0.73
N GLN A 151 14.85 -0.96 -0.41
CA GLN A 151 15.90 -0.45 -1.28
C GLN A 151 15.95 -1.18 -2.63
N ALA A 152 15.84 -2.51 -2.64
CA ALA A 152 15.78 -3.28 -3.88
C ALA A 152 14.57 -2.89 -4.73
N HIS A 153 13.39 -2.76 -4.10
CA HIS A 153 12.17 -2.30 -4.76
C HIS A 153 12.34 -0.90 -5.36
N TRP A 154 12.97 0.04 -4.64
CA TRP A 154 13.23 1.40 -5.13
C TRP A 154 14.21 1.45 -6.29
N GLN A 155 15.29 0.68 -6.22
CA GLN A 155 16.27 0.60 -7.31
C GLN A 155 15.60 0.08 -8.60
N GLN A 156 14.71 -0.90 -8.47
CA GLN A 156 14.04 -1.52 -9.60
C GLN A 156 12.89 -0.66 -10.17
N ASN A 157 12.06 -0.08 -9.30
CA ASN A 157 10.78 0.52 -9.71
C ASN A 157 10.76 2.04 -9.67
N ARG A 158 11.59 2.68 -8.84
CA ARG A 158 11.61 4.13 -8.59
C ARG A 158 10.18 4.66 -8.39
N PRO A 159 9.44 4.17 -7.37
CA PRO A 159 7.99 4.36 -7.25
C PRO A 159 7.55 5.83 -7.24
N TRP A 160 8.40 6.75 -6.75
CA TRP A 160 8.16 8.19 -6.81
C TRP A 160 8.05 8.74 -8.24
N GLU A 161 8.68 8.11 -9.23
CA GLU A 161 8.56 8.48 -10.65
C GLU A 161 7.31 7.90 -11.31
N LEU A 162 6.70 6.89 -10.68
CA LEU A 162 5.45 6.26 -11.15
C LEU A 162 4.22 6.95 -10.57
N ALA A 163 4.37 7.67 -9.46
CA ALA A 163 3.29 8.38 -8.80
C ALA A 163 2.84 9.62 -9.59
N ASP A 164 1.54 9.91 -9.57
CA ASP A 164 0.98 11.16 -10.09
C ASP A 164 1.26 12.31 -9.13
N LEU A 165 1.34 12.00 -7.83
CA LEU A 165 1.64 12.96 -6.78
C LEU A 165 2.55 12.34 -5.71
N SER A 166 3.61 13.06 -5.39
CA SER A 166 4.48 12.79 -4.25
C SER A 166 4.09 13.69 -3.08
N LEU A 167 3.85 13.08 -1.92
CA LEU A 167 3.44 13.72 -0.68
C LEU A 167 4.59 13.64 0.33
N PRO A 168 5.49 14.64 0.37
CA PRO A 168 6.46 14.75 1.45
C PRO A 168 5.69 15.14 2.72
N LEU A 169 5.51 14.19 3.63
CA LEU A 169 5.00 14.48 4.95
C LEU A 169 6.16 15.05 5.76
N ASN A 170 5.92 16.17 6.42
CA ASN A 170 6.83 16.69 7.44
C ASN A 170 6.28 16.28 8.81
N ASP A 171 7.17 16.04 9.76
CA ASP A 171 6.76 15.84 11.14
C ASP A 171 6.22 17.17 11.67
N VAL A 172 4.93 17.20 11.99
CA VAL A 172 4.28 18.38 12.59
C VAL A 172 4.60 18.40 14.09
N SER A 173 5.89 18.33 14.43
CA SER A 173 6.41 18.50 15.80
C SER A 173 6.90 19.94 16.05
N SER A 174 6.33 20.92 15.33
CA SER A 174 6.50 22.34 15.65
C SER A 174 5.14 23.08 15.66
N GLY A 175 4.63 23.27 16.88
CA GLY A 175 3.83 24.44 17.27
C GLY A 175 2.41 24.53 16.70
N CYS A 176 1.45 23.94 17.40
CA CYS A 176 0.14 24.58 17.50
C CYS A 176 0.32 25.81 18.42
N PRO A 177 0.12 27.06 17.97
CA PRO A 177 0.00 28.16 18.92
C PRO A 177 -1.30 27.91 19.69
N ALA A 178 -1.19 27.84 21.02
CA ALA A 178 -2.32 27.73 21.91
C ALA A 178 -3.41 28.73 21.51
N ARG A 179 -4.63 28.24 21.28
CA ARG A 179 -5.82 29.07 21.21
C ARG A 179 -6.23 29.50 22.61
#